data_AF-A0A2D8G675-F1
#
_entry.id   AF-A0A2D8G675-F1
#
_cell.length_a   1.000
_cell.length_b   1.000
_cell.length_c   1.000
_cell.angle_alpha   90.00
_cell.angle_beta   90.00
_cell.angle_gamma   90.00
#
_symmetry.space_group_name_H-M   'P 1'
#
loop_
_entity.id
_entity.type
_entity.pdbx_description
1 polymer ?
#
loop_
_entity_poly.entity_id
_entity_poly.type
_entity_poly.pdbx_seq_one_letter_code
_entity_poly.pdbx_strand_id
1 'polypeptide(L)'
;MKILFITATRIGDAVLSSGLIAHFAKKYPGARFTIVCGAPAAPLFESVPGLERLIIINKLPLHTHWLRLWGMLATTSWDIACDLRGSAITSFLLTRNRIVGAHRDETVHRVIELGRLTNIEPWPSPTLWISDADRKVAKSLMPYDGAVLAIGPTANWGGKQWPPDRFAALALQVTAADGFLPGARIAVLGAASERSMAQPFLREIPSERLIDLIGQRLSIAAACIKHANLYVGNDSGLMHVAAAAGTLTLGLFGPSSEVRYGPWGRHCATVRTPKGFKEIVLADGFDHTSHQSLMEDLSIDTVYTALEKLNSKANNGGEGEPSERPA
;
A
#
# COMPACT_ATOMS: atom_id res chain seq x y z
N MET A 1 22.79 1.44 -17.78
CA MET A 1 23.09 0.66 -16.56
C MET A 1 22.00 -0.39 -16.36
N LYS A 2 22.32 -1.65 -16.05
CA LYS A 2 21.35 -2.74 -15.82
C LYS A 2 21.14 -2.95 -14.32
N ILE A 3 19.90 -2.76 -13.86
CA ILE A 3 19.53 -2.90 -12.45
C ILE A 3 18.53 -4.05 -12.29
N LEU A 4 18.89 -5.01 -11.46
CA LEU A 4 17.98 -6.04 -10.96
C LEU A 4 17.38 -5.58 -9.62
N PHE A 5 16.06 -5.59 -9.52
CA PHE A 5 15.34 -5.24 -8.31
C PHE A 5 14.37 -6.37 -7.92
N ILE A 6 14.66 -7.08 -6.83
CA ILE A 6 13.83 -8.17 -6.30
C ILE A 6 13.12 -7.65 -5.06
N THR A 7 11.79 -7.58 -5.12
CA THR A 7 10.95 -7.08 -4.03
C THR A 7 9.93 -8.11 -3.55
N ALA A 8 9.19 -7.75 -2.51
CA ALA A 8 8.25 -8.59 -1.80
C ALA A 8 7.09 -9.07 -2.69
N THR A 9 6.42 -10.12 -2.20
CA THR A 9 5.24 -10.70 -2.83
C THR A 9 3.94 -9.99 -2.48
N ARG A 10 3.92 -9.29 -1.33
CA ARG A 10 2.76 -8.55 -0.82
C ARG A 10 2.77 -7.12 -1.36
N ILE A 11 1.59 -6.60 -1.64
CA ILE A 11 1.39 -5.25 -2.20
C ILE A 11 1.99 -4.17 -1.30
N GLY A 12 1.76 -4.23 0.01
CA GLY A 12 2.26 -3.22 0.96
C GLY A 12 3.78 -3.05 0.91
N ASP A 13 4.54 -4.11 1.16
CA ASP A 13 6.01 -4.09 1.07
C ASP A 13 6.52 -3.68 -0.32
N ALA A 14 5.85 -4.13 -1.39
CA ALA A 14 6.23 -3.76 -2.74
C ALA A 14 6.10 -2.23 -2.97
N VAL A 15 4.98 -1.63 -2.53
CA VAL A 15 4.77 -0.19 -2.56
C VAL A 15 5.78 0.53 -1.68
N LEU A 16 5.99 0.10 -0.44
CA LEU A 16 6.93 0.74 0.48
C LEU A 16 8.38 0.75 -0.05
N SER A 17 8.74 -0.25 -0.87
CA SER A 17 10.05 -0.32 -1.50
C SER A 17 10.20 0.43 -2.82
N SER A 18 9.10 0.88 -3.42
CA SER A 18 9.10 1.51 -4.75
C SER A 18 9.92 2.79 -4.82
N GLY A 19 10.07 3.52 -3.71
CA GLY A 19 10.91 4.72 -3.63
C GLY A 19 12.38 4.45 -3.98
N LEU A 20 12.88 3.22 -3.75
CA LEU A 20 14.24 2.83 -4.13
C LEU A 20 14.41 2.76 -5.65
N ILE A 21 13.40 2.27 -6.38
CA ILE A 21 13.39 2.26 -7.84
C ILE A 21 13.41 3.71 -8.35
N ALA A 22 12.56 4.57 -7.79
CA ALA A 22 12.52 5.99 -8.16
C ALA A 22 13.87 6.68 -7.91
N HIS A 23 14.51 6.40 -6.77
CA HIS A 23 15.85 6.91 -6.48
C HIS A 23 16.88 6.43 -7.52
N PHE A 24 16.91 5.13 -7.84
CA PHE A 24 17.83 4.60 -8.84
C PHE A 24 17.59 5.19 -10.23
N ALA A 25 16.32 5.37 -10.63
CA ALA A 25 15.97 5.97 -11.91
C ALA A 25 16.44 7.43 -12.00
N LYS A 26 16.32 8.20 -10.89
CA LYS A 26 16.82 9.58 -10.79
C LYS A 26 18.35 9.64 -10.81
N LYS A 27 19.01 8.79 -10.01
CA LYS A 27 20.47 8.77 -9.85
C LYS A 27 21.19 8.32 -11.12
N TYR A 28 20.56 7.41 -11.87
CA TYR A 28 21.15 6.82 -13.07
C TYR A 28 20.21 6.98 -14.27
N PRO A 29 20.19 8.16 -14.92
CA PRO A 29 19.39 8.37 -16.13
C PRO A 29 19.69 7.31 -17.20
N GLY A 30 18.64 6.73 -17.78
CA GLY A 30 18.78 5.62 -18.73
C GLY A 30 19.09 4.26 -18.09
N ALA A 31 18.92 4.12 -16.77
CA ALA A 31 18.90 2.81 -16.13
C ALA A 31 17.80 1.93 -16.74
N ARG A 32 18.15 0.66 -16.96
CA ARG A 32 17.25 -0.39 -17.42
C ARG A 32 16.94 -1.32 -16.26
N PHE A 33 15.67 -1.50 -15.97
CA PHE A 33 15.20 -2.24 -14.80
C PHE A 33 14.69 -3.61 -15.20
N THR A 34 15.21 -4.65 -14.54
CA THR A 34 14.53 -5.93 -14.40
C THR A 34 13.94 -6.01 -12.99
N ILE A 35 12.62 -5.99 -12.90
CA ILE A 35 11.91 -6.05 -11.62
C ILE A 35 11.35 -7.45 -11.41
N VAL A 36 11.55 -7.98 -10.22
CA VAL A 36 11.03 -9.28 -9.80
C VAL A 36 10.12 -9.09 -8.59
N CYS A 37 8.85 -9.47 -8.72
CA CYS A 37 7.85 -9.27 -7.67
C CYS A 37 6.79 -10.38 -7.65
N GLY A 38 5.91 -10.37 -6.65
CA GLY A 38 4.75 -11.25 -6.63
C GLY A 38 3.63 -10.77 -7.56
N ALA A 39 2.81 -11.71 -8.06
CA ALA A 39 1.71 -11.42 -8.97
C ALA A 39 0.77 -10.29 -8.52
N PRO A 40 0.38 -10.17 -7.22
CA PRO A 40 -0.52 -9.10 -6.78
C PRO A 40 0.04 -7.70 -6.98
N ALA A 41 1.36 -7.51 -6.84
CA ALA A 41 2.00 -6.21 -6.93
C ALA A 41 2.48 -5.86 -8.35
N ALA A 42 2.57 -6.85 -9.25
CA ALA A 42 3.11 -6.68 -10.60
C ALA A 42 2.51 -5.50 -11.38
N PRO A 43 1.17 -5.26 -11.36
CA PRO A 43 0.60 -4.15 -12.11
C PRO A 43 1.14 -2.76 -11.72
N LEU A 44 1.64 -2.57 -10.51
CA LEU A 44 2.20 -1.29 -10.06
C LEU A 44 3.57 -0.98 -10.66
N PHE A 45 4.27 -1.99 -11.18
CA PHE A 45 5.61 -1.83 -11.75
C PHE A 45 5.61 -1.78 -13.28
N GLU A 46 4.49 -2.09 -13.95
CA GLU A 46 4.40 -2.14 -15.41
C GLU A 46 4.76 -0.81 -16.09
N SER A 47 4.55 0.31 -15.41
CA SER A 47 4.81 1.67 -15.93
C SER A 47 6.11 2.30 -15.39
N VAL A 48 6.99 1.52 -14.76
CA VAL A 48 8.29 2.02 -14.29
C VAL A 48 9.12 2.52 -15.48
N PRO A 49 9.63 3.78 -15.44
CA PRO A 49 10.52 4.29 -16.48
C PRO A 49 11.77 3.41 -16.63
N GLY A 50 12.06 2.99 -17.86
CA GLY A 50 13.20 2.12 -18.14
C GLY A 50 12.98 0.65 -17.75
N LEU A 51 11.75 0.21 -17.47
CA LEU A 51 11.44 -1.21 -17.31
C LEU A 51 11.77 -1.99 -18.60
N GLU A 52 12.72 -2.91 -18.50
CA GLU A 52 13.09 -3.84 -19.58
C GLU A 52 12.38 -5.18 -19.41
N ARG A 53 12.23 -5.64 -18.16
CA ARG A 53 11.59 -6.92 -17.86
C ARG A 53 10.90 -6.91 -16.50
N LEU A 54 9.65 -7.37 -16.48
CA LEU A 54 8.92 -7.66 -15.25
C LEU A 54 8.77 -9.17 -15.09
N ILE A 55 9.37 -9.74 -14.05
CA ILE A 55 9.33 -11.18 -13.75
C ILE A 55 8.40 -11.39 -12.56
N ILE A 56 7.33 -12.14 -12.79
CA ILE A 56 6.36 -12.48 -11.76
C ILE A 56 6.75 -13.81 -11.12
N ILE A 57 7.01 -13.82 -9.81
CA ILE A 57 7.26 -15.05 -9.06
C ILE A 57 5.94 -15.61 -8.54
N ASN A 58 5.64 -16.84 -8.95
CA ASN A 58 4.64 -17.69 -8.32
C ASN A 58 5.35 -18.75 -7.46
N LYS A 59 4.81 -19.06 -6.28
CA LYS A 59 5.37 -20.07 -5.39
C LYS A 59 5.22 -21.45 -6.06
N LEU A 60 6.34 -22.03 -6.48
CA LEU A 60 6.38 -23.41 -6.99
C LEU A 60 6.75 -24.40 -5.87
N PRO A 61 6.34 -25.69 -5.99
CA PRO A 61 6.77 -26.76 -5.09
C PRO A 61 8.29 -26.84 -4.96
N LEU A 62 8.76 -27.29 -3.79
CA LEU A 62 10.19 -27.50 -3.48
C LEU A 62 11.08 -26.26 -3.73
N HIS A 63 10.51 -25.05 -3.67
CA HIS A 63 11.24 -23.80 -3.89
C HIS A 63 11.95 -23.67 -5.27
N THR A 64 11.56 -24.50 -6.25
CA THR A 64 12.14 -24.54 -7.60
C THR A 64 12.02 -23.23 -8.39
N HIS A 65 11.10 -22.35 -7.99
CA HIS A 65 10.97 -21.01 -8.55
C HIS A 65 12.26 -20.18 -8.41
N TRP A 66 13.08 -20.41 -7.37
CA TRP A 66 14.37 -19.72 -7.22
C TRP A 66 15.42 -20.20 -8.21
N LEU A 67 15.49 -21.50 -8.50
CA LEU A 67 16.39 -22.04 -9.53
C LEU A 67 16.02 -21.54 -10.92
N ARG A 68 14.72 -21.53 -11.23
CA ARG A 68 14.21 -20.95 -12.48
C ARG A 68 14.54 -19.48 -12.58
N LEU A 69 14.32 -18.72 -11.51
CA LEU A 69 14.63 -17.29 -11.48
C LEU A 69 16.13 -17.05 -11.66
N TRP A 70 16.99 -17.82 -10.99
CA TRP A 70 18.44 -17.74 -11.20
C TRP A 70 18.80 -17.99 -12.66
N GLY A 71 18.28 -19.05 -13.29
CA GLY A 71 18.54 -19.33 -14.71
C GLY A 71 18.11 -18.20 -15.65
N MET A 72 17.03 -17.48 -15.32
CA MET A 72 16.57 -16.31 -16.09
C MET A 72 17.46 -15.07 -15.93
N LEU A 73 18.26 -15.00 -14.86
CA LEU A 73 19.05 -13.82 -14.46
C LEU A 73 20.57 -14.04 -14.61
N ALA A 74 21.03 -15.29 -14.59
CA ALA A 74 22.46 -15.66 -14.53
C ALA A 74 23.24 -15.30 -15.80
N THR A 75 22.57 -15.18 -16.95
CA THR A 75 23.21 -14.81 -18.23
C THR A 75 23.42 -13.30 -18.38
N THR A 76 23.02 -12.51 -17.39
CA THR A 76 23.16 -11.05 -17.43
C THR A 76 24.20 -10.61 -16.41
N SER A 77 25.17 -9.81 -16.85
CA SER A 77 26.03 -9.03 -15.95
C SER A 77 25.27 -7.80 -15.45
N TRP A 78 25.05 -7.71 -14.15
CA TRP A 78 24.30 -6.63 -13.50
C TRP A 78 25.24 -5.53 -13.01
N ASP A 79 24.82 -4.27 -13.15
CA ASP A 79 25.53 -3.17 -12.51
C ASP A 79 25.11 -3.08 -11.03
N ILE A 80 23.83 -3.24 -10.75
CA ILE A 80 23.26 -3.28 -9.40
C ILE A 80 22.30 -4.46 -9.30
N ALA A 81 22.46 -5.28 -8.26
CA ALA A 81 21.49 -6.28 -7.86
C ALA A 81 20.97 -5.94 -6.45
N CYS A 82 19.75 -5.43 -6.39
CA CYS A 82 19.05 -5.07 -5.16
C CYS A 82 17.99 -6.14 -4.85
N ASP A 83 18.20 -6.90 -3.78
CA ASP A 83 17.32 -7.97 -3.35
C ASP A 83 16.84 -7.76 -1.93
N LEU A 84 15.64 -7.21 -1.83
CA LEU A 84 14.99 -6.88 -0.56
C LEU A 84 14.36 -8.11 0.11
N ARG A 85 14.38 -9.27 -0.55
CA ARG A 85 13.89 -10.54 0.01
C ARG A 85 14.98 -11.34 0.71
N GLY A 86 16.25 -10.99 0.53
CA GLY A 86 17.36 -11.75 1.11
C GLY A 86 17.52 -13.12 0.45
N SER A 87 17.21 -13.27 -0.84
CA SER A 87 17.26 -14.57 -1.49
C SER A 87 18.71 -14.99 -1.78
N ALA A 88 19.02 -16.27 -1.55
CA ALA A 88 20.35 -16.81 -1.80
C ALA A 88 20.77 -16.75 -3.28
N ILE A 89 19.81 -16.62 -4.21
CA ILE A 89 20.10 -16.60 -5.65
C ILE A 89 20.95 -15.41 -6.04
N THR A 90 20.81 -14.27 -5.35
CA THR A 90 21.57 -13.09 -5.74
C THR A 90 23.04 -13.31 -5.51
N SER A 91 23.47 -13.98 -4.43
CA SER A 91 24.88 -14.30 -4.13
C SER A 91 25.64 -14.90 -5.31
N PHE A 92 24.95 -15.63 -6.19
CA PHE A 92 25.53 -16.31 -7.36
C PHE A 92 25.30 -15.58 -8.68
N LEU A 93 24.78 -14.35 -8.67
CA LEU A 93 24.67 -13.49 -9.85
C LEU A 93 25.93 -12.61 -9.99
N LEU A 94 26.40 -12.47 -11.22
CA LEU A 94 27.47 -11.54 -11.58
C LEU A 94 26.95 -10.10 -11.47
N THR A 95 27.36 -9.38 -10.42
CA THR A 95 26.97 -7.99 -10.17
C THR A 95 28.14 -7.15 -9.66
N ARG A 96 28.20 -5.87 -10.04
CA ARG A 96 29.21 -4.91 -9.55
C ARG A 96 28.87 -4.39 -8.15
N ASN A 97 27.59 -4.15 -7.89
CA ASN A 97 27.09 -3.72 -6.59
C ASN A 97 25.94 -4.64 -6.15
N ARG A 98 25.97 -5.07 -4.89
CA ARG A 98 25.00 -6.01 -4.31
C ARG A 98 24.40 -5.39 -3.06
N ILE A 99 23.08 -5.32 -3.03
CA ILE A 99 22.29 -4.84 -1.88
C ILE A 99 21.33 -5.97 -1.50
N VAL A 100 21.42 -6.50 -0.27
CA VAL A 100 20.63 -7.65 0.17
C VAL A 100 19.98 -7.38 1.52
N GLY A 101 18.65 -7.42 1.58
CA GLY A 101 17.85 -7.21 2.79
C GLY A 101 17.81 -8.45 3.70
N ALA A 102 18.94 -8.81 4.30
CA ALA A 102 19.06 -10.01 5.15
C ALA A 102 18.55 -9.80 6.59
N HIS A 103 18.65 -8.58 7.12
CA HIS A 103 18.20 -8.25 8.48
C HIS A 103 16.94 -7.39 8.45
N ARG A 104 16.05 -7.60 9.41
CA ARG A 104 14.84 -6.80 9.61
C ARG A 104 14.89 -6.09 10.96
N ASP A 105 14.96 -4.78 10.92
CA ASP A 105 14.81 -3.91 12.10
C ASP A 105 13.33 -3.59 12.26
N GLU A 106 12.65 -4.28 13.16
CA GLU A 106 11.21 -4.11 13.39
C GLU A 106 10.86 -2.88 14.24
N THR A 107 11.86 -2.15 14.72
CA THR A 107 11.66 -0.99 15.62
C THR A 107 11.39 0.30 14.86
N VAL A 108 11.73 0.35 13.57
CA VAL A 108 11.54 1.52 12.71
C VAL A 108 10.55 1.26 11.58
N HIS A 109 10.05 2.34 10.99
CA HIS A 109 9.21 2.25 9.80
C HIS A 109 9.94 1.54 8.65
N ARG A 110 9.21 0.73 7.87
CA ARG A 110 9.78 -0.07 6.77
C ARG A 110 10.52 0.77 5.72
N VAL A 111 10.05 1.99 5.42
CA VAL A 111 10.74 2.92 4.50
C VAL A 111 12.10 3.38 5.05
N ILE A 112 12.19 3.65 6.36
CA ILE A 112 13.43 4.06 7.02
C ILE A 112 14.44 2.90 6.97
N GLU A 113 14.00 1.70 7.31
CA GLU A 113 14.84 0.50 7.22
C GLU A 113 15.37 0.28 5.79
N LEU A 114 14.52 0.45 4.77
CA LEU A 114 14.94 0.33 3.36
C LEU A 114 15.92 1.44 2.95
N GLY A 115 15.75 2.66 3.46
CA GLY A 115 16.70 3.75 3.31
C GLY A 115 18.06 3.44 3.92
N ARG A 116 18.09 2.93 5.17
CA ARG A 116 19.32 2.47 5.84
C ARG A 116 20.03 1.36 5.09
N LEU A 117 19.27 0.36 4.62
CA LEU A 117 19.82 -0.77 3.84
C LEU A 117 20.54 -0.30 2.57
N THR A 118 20.08 0.80 1.99
CA THR A 118 20.59 1.33 0.71
C THR A 118 21.48 2.55 0.87
N ASN A 119 21.67 3.02 2.11
CA ASN A 119 22.34 4.28 2.44
C ASN A 119 21.80 5.47 1.62
N ILE A 120 20.47 5.56 1.54
CA ILE A 120 19.76 6.62 0.80
C ILE A 120 19.09 7.57 1.78
N GLU A 121 19.47 8.84 1.68
CA GLU A 121 18.83 9.98 2.33
C GLU A 121 18.50 11.08 1.30
N PRO A 122 17.37 11.82 1.46
CA PRO A 122 16.31 11.52 2.43
C PRO A 122 15.63 10.18 2.15
N TRP A 123 14.89 9.67 3.15
CA TRP A 123 14.31 8.33 3.06
C TRP A 123 13.45 8.18 1.80
N PRO A 124 13.61 7.08 1.05
CA PRO A 124 13.05 6.94 -0.29
C PRO A 124 11.53 6.79 -0.25
N SER A 125 10.81 7.91 -0.37
CA SER A 125 9.35 7.93 -0.32
C SER A 125 8.72 7.04 -1.41
N PRO A 126 7.69 6.22 -1.07
CA PRO A 126 7.00 5.38 -2.04
C PRO A 126 6.51 6.14 -3.27
N THR A 127 6.65 5.54 -4.44
CA THR A 127 6.29 6.14 -5.73
C THR A 127 5.45 5.17 -6.53
N LEU A 128 4.37 5.68 -7.15
CA LEU A 128 3.55 4.92 -8.09
C LEU A 128 3.70 5.48 -9.50
N TRP A 129 3.78 4.58 -10.48
CA TRP A 129 3.76 4.92 -11.89
C TRP A 129 2.42 4.49 -12.48
N ILE A 130 1.55 5.47 -12.75
CA ILE A 130 0.21 5.23 -13.28
C ILE A 130 0.19 5.68 -14.74
N SER A 131 -0.05 4.73 -15.65
CA SER A 131 -0.09 4.97 -17.09
C SER A 131 -1.27 5.85 -17.51
N ASP A 132 -1.17 6.48 -18.68
CA ASP A 132 -2.30 7.23 -19.27
C ASP A 132 -3.49 6.32 -19.61
N ALA A 133 -3.22 5.05 -19.93
CA ALA A 133 -4.27 4.06 -20.16
C ALA A 133 -5.05 3.77 -18.86
N ASP A 134 -4.36 3.52 -17.74
CA ASP A 134 -5.00 3.29 -16.44
C ASP A 134 -5.78 4.54 -15.98
N ARG A 135 -5.25 5.75 -16.21
CA ARG A 135 -5.96 7.01 -15.92
C ARG A 135 -7.26 7.14 -16.71
N LYS A 136 -7.24 6.80 -18.00
CA LYS A 136 -8.45 6.82 -18.85
C LYS A 136 -9.49 5.82 -18.34
N VAL A 137 -9.07 4.61 -17.96
CA VAL A 137 -9.98 3.60 -17.42
C VAL A 137 -10.55 4.05 -16.06
N ALA A 138 -9.72 4.58 -15.16
CA ALA A 138 -10.19 5.12 -13.89
C ALA A 138 -11.23 6.23 -14.08
N LYS A 139 -10.99 7.16 -15.02
CA LYS A 139 -11.96 8.21 -15.37
C LYS A 139 -13.28 7.63 -15.89
N SER A 140 -13.26 6.55 -16.68
CA SER A 140 -14.50 5.90 -17.14
C SER A 140 -15.24 5.14 -16.03
N LEU A 141 -14.52 4.59 -15.04
CA LEU A 141 -15.11 3.90 -13.89
C LEU A 141 -15.67 4.88 -12.86
N MET A 142 -15.13 6.10 -12.82
CA MET A 142 -15.54 7.18 -11.94
C MET A 142 -15.95 8.41 -12.76
N PRO A 143 -17.05 8.35 -13.54
CA PRO A 143 -17.46 9.44 -14.44
C PRO A 143 -18.06 10.66 -13.70
N TYR A 144 -17.81 10.77 -12.38
CA TYR A 144 -18.37 11.78 -11.50
C TYR A 144 -17.32 12.83 -11.19
N ASP A 145 -17.67 14.11 -11.38
CA ASP A 145 -16.76 15.24 -11.16
C ASP A 145 -16.77 15.77 -9.72
N GLY A 146 -17.63 15.24 -8.84
CA GLY A 146 -17.67 15.63 -7.43
C GLY A 146 -16.74 14.78 -6.55
N ALA A 147 -16.86 14.98 -5.24
CA ALA A 147 -15.95 14.34 -4.29
C ALA A 147 -16.16 12.82 -4.16
N VAL A 148 -15.07 12.10 -3.90
CA VAL A 148 -15.08 10.63 -3.74
C VAL A 148 -14.36 10.23 -2.46
N LEU A 149 -15.03 9.41 -1.65
CA LEU A 149 -14.47 8.66 -0.53
C LEU A 149 -14.12 7.25 -1.01
N ALA A 150 -12.84 6.91 -1.07
CA ALA A 150 -12.37 5.56 -1.33
C ALA A 150 -12.28 4.76 -0.03
N ILE A 151 -12.80 3.53 -0.03
CA ILE A 151 -12.79 2.63 1.11
C ILE A 151 -12.17 1.29 0.72
N GLY A 152 -11.20 0.84 1.51
CA GLY A 152 -10.69 -0.54 1.49
C GLY A 152 -11.14 -1.27 2.76
N PRO A 153 -12.35 -1.88 2.77
CA PRO A 153 -12.95 -2.39 4.00
C PRO A 153 -12.43 -3.78 4.38
N THR A 154 -11.67 -4.44 3.50
CA THR A 154 -11.13 -5.78 3.72
C THR A 154 -9.64 -5.75 4.02
N ALA A 155 -9.12 -6.89 4.47
CA ALA A 155 -7.70 -7.12 4.70
C ALA A 155 -7.38 -8.61 4.52
N ASN A 156 -6.10 -8.92 4.38
CA ASN A 156 -5.62 -10.29 4.19
C ASN A 156 -5.78 -11.20 5.42
N TRP A 157 -6.20 -10.66 6.56
CA TRP A 157 -6.47 -11.39 7.80
C TRP A 157 -7.63 -10.71 8.53
N GLY A 158 -8.62 -11.50 8.97
CA GLY A 158 -9.85 -11.02 9.61
C GLY A 158 -9.61 -10.17 10.85
N GLY A 159 -8.58 -10.51 11.65
CA GLY A 159 -8.20 -9.73 12.83
C GLY A 159 -7.86 -8.26 12.55
N LYS A 160 -7.43 -7.93 11.32
CA LYS A 160 -7.12 -6.56 10.87
C LYS A 160 -8.31 -5.84 10.24
N GLN A 161 -9.47 -6.45 10.16
CA GLN A 161 -10.63 -5.86 9.52
C GLN A 161 -11.47 -5.13 10.56
N TRP A 162 -11.60 -3.81 10.43
CA TRP A 162 -12.59 -3.07 11.21
C TRP A 162 -14.01 -3.53 10.82
N PRO A 163 -14.97 -3.63 11.76
CA PRO A 163 -16.28 -4.20 11.47
C PRO A 163 -17.00 -3.51 10.30
N PRO A 164 -17.62 -4.27 9.39
CA PRO A 164 -18.18 -3.73 8.14
C PRO A 164 -19.35 -2.76 8.36
N ASP A 165 -20.17 -2.99 9.40
CA ASP A 165 -21.23 -2.09 9.85
C ASP A 165 -20.68 -0.73 10.29
N ARG A 166 -19.53 -0.72 10.97
CA ARG A 166 -18.85 0.52 11.38
C ARG A 166 -18.22 1.25 10.23
N PHE A 167 -17.62 0.54 9.28
CA PHE A 167 -17.17 1.13 8.02
C PHE A 167 -18.32 1.81 7.29
N ALA A 168 -19.48 1.15 7.19
CA ALA A 168 -20.64 1.70 6.50
C ALA A 168 -21.18 2.95 7.21
N ALA A 169 -21.36 2.88 8.54
CA ALA A 169 -21.80 4.01 9.35
C ALA A 169 -20.84 5.21 9.21
N LEU A 170 -19.53 4.99 9.28
CA LEU A 170 -18.53 6.02 9.04
C LEU A 170 -18.65 6.61 7.62
N ALA A 171 -18.78 5.77 6.59
CA ALA A 171 -18.88 6.23 5.21
C ALA A 171 -20.12 7.11 5.00
N LEU A 172 -21.26 6.73 5.58
CA LEU A 172 -22.49 7.51 5.52
C LEU A 172 -22.36 8.83 6.28
N GLN A 173 -21.77 8.81 7.48
CA GLN A 173 -21.53 10.01 8.30
C GLN A 173 -20.57 10.99 7.61
N VAL A 174 -19.42 10.50 7.11
CA VAL A 174 -18.42 11.30 6.39
C VAL A 174 -19.03 11.97 5.17
N THR A 175 -19.97 11.32 4.50
CA THR A 175 -20.52 11.80 3.23
C THR A 175 -21.92 12.41 3.35
N ALA A 176 -22.43 12.58 4.57
CA ALA A 176 -23.68 13.28 4.86
C ALA A 176 -23.60 14.77 4.49
N ALA A 177 -24.74 15.46 4.43
CA ALA A 177 -24.81 16.87 4.00
C ALA A 177 -23.97 17.82 4.89
N ASP A 178 -23.87 17.50 6.18
CA ASP A 178 -23.08 18.17 7.20
C ASP A 178 -21.76 17.44 7.52
N GLY A 179 -21.46 16.37 6.77
CA GLY A 179 -20.31 15.52 6.96
C GLY A 179 -19.00 16.13 6.44
N PHE A 180 -17.90 15.41 6.69
CA PHE A 180 -16.56 15.78 6.25
C PHE A 180 -16.41 15.98 4.73
N LEU A 181 -17.15 15.20 3.93
CA LEU A 181 -17.10 15.21 2.47
C LEU A 181 -18.53 15.18 1.88
N PRO A 182 -19.30 16.29 2.00
CA PRO A 182 -20.73 16.30 1.71
C PRO A 182 -21.08 15.83 0.30
N GLY A 183 -22.03 14.91 0.21
CA GLY A 183 -22.53 14.40 -1.08
C GLY A 183 -21.52 13.57 -1.87
N ALA A 184 -20.38 13.21 -1.27
CA ALA A 184 -19.40 12.37 -1.95
C ALA A 184 -19.96 10.99 -2.29
N ARG A 185 -19.46 10.44 -3.40
CA ARG A 185 -19.67 9.03 -3.75
C ARG A 185 -18.69 8.14 -3.00
N ILE A 186 -19.10 6.91 -2.73
CA ILE A 186 -18.33 5.94 -1.95
C ILE A 186 -17.78 4.90 -2.91
N ALA A 187 -16.47 4.96 -3.17
CA ALA A 187 -15.77 4.00 -4.00
C ALA A 187 -15.21 2.86 -3.15
N VAL A 188 -15.57 1.61 -3.47
CA VAL A 188 -15.17 0.44 -2.67
C VAL A 188 -14.15 -0.37 -3.44
N LEU A 189 -13.00 -0.63 -2.82
CA LEU A 189 -11.88 -1.33 -3.42
C LEU A 189 -11.54 -2.60 -2.65
N GLY A 190 -11.05 -3.60 -3.39
CA GLY A 190 -10.62 -4.89 -2.87
C GLY A 190 -10.27 -5.83 -4.03
N ALA A 191 -9.59 -6.93 -3.75
CA ALA A 191 -9.41 -7.99 -4.74
C ALA A 191 -10.74 -8.69 -5.04
N ALA A 192 -10.86 -9.31 -6.22
CA ALA A 192 -12.07 -10.04 -6.60
C ALA A 192 -12.41 -11.15 -5.58
N SER A 193 -11.39 -11.79 -5.00
CA SER A 193 -11.52 -12.82 -3.95
C SER A 193 -12.03 -12.28 -2.61
N GLU A 194 -11.99 -10.95 -2.40
CA GLU A 194 -12.43 -10.30 -1.16
C GLU A 194 -13.89 -9.83 -1.23
N ARG A 195 -14.56 -10.04 -2.37
CA ARG A 195 -15.94 -9.55 -2.58
C ARG A 195 -16.93 -10.07 -1.54
N SER A 196 -16.84 -11.34 -1.17
CA SER A 196 -17.70 -11.92 -0.13
C SER A 196 -17.47 -11.28 1.24
N MET A 197 -16.23 -10.91 1.56
CA MET A 197 -15.88 -10.22 2.81
C MET A 197 -16.41 -8.78 2.83
N ALA A 198 -16.40 -8.09 1.68
CA ALA A 198 -16.93 -6.74 1.55
C ALA A 198 -18.48 -6.70 1.49
N GLN A 199 -19.14 -7.84 1.27
CA GLN A 199 -20.57 -7.90 1.04
C GLN A 199 -21.44 -7.29 2.16
N PRO A 200 -21.14 -7.47 3.46
CA PRO A 200 -21.90 -6.83 4.53
C PRO A 200 -21.82 -5.30 4.43
N PHE A 201 -20.64 -4.74 4.17
CA PHE A 201 -20.47 -3.29 3.94
C PHE A 201 -21.27 -2.82 2.71
N LEU A 202 -21.17 -3.54 1.59
CA LEU A 202 -21.84 -3.15 0.34
C LEU A 202 -23.36 -3.06 0.46
N ARG A 203 -23.98 -3.86 1.35
CA ARG A 203 -25.44 -3.86 1.57
C ARG A 203 -25.94 -2.62 2.29
N GLU A 204 -25.08 -1.96 3.07
CA GLU A 204 -25.43 -0.76 3.84
C GLU A 204 -25.29 0.53 3.02
N ILE A 205 -24.61 0.49 1.86
CA ILE A 205 -24.36 1.67 1.03
C ILE A 205 -25.44 1.80 -0.07
N PRO A 206 -26.12 2.95 -0.18
CA PRO A 206 -27.08 3.19 -1.25
C PRO A 206 -26.45 3.08 -2.64
N SER A 207 -27.12 2.33 -3.53
CA SER A 207 -26.59 1.96 -4.86
C SER A 207 -26.21 3.15 -5.74
N GLU A 208 -26.94 4.25 -5.64
CA GLU A 208 -26.75 5.50 -6.38
C GLU A 208 -25.52 6.30 -5.91
N ARG A 209 -25.02 5.99 -4.71
CA ARG A 209 -23.80 6.58 -4.13
C ARG A 209 -22.59 5.69 -4.26
N LEU A 210 -22.79 4.40 -4.53
CA LEU A 210 -21.75 3.38 -4.59
C LEU A 210 -21.01 3.40 -5.94
N ILE A 211 -19.68 3.37 -5.89
CA ILE A 211 -18.81 3.07 -7.02
C ILE A 211 -18.09 1.76 -6.70
N ASP A 212 -18.55 0.65 -7.26
CA ASP A 212 -17.95 -0.67 -7.02
C ASP A 212 -16.70 -0.86 -7.89
N LEU A 213 -15.53 -0.86 -7.25
CA LEU A 213 -14.22 -1.07 -7.87
C LEU A 213 -13.55 -2.36 -7.38
N ILE A 214 -14.30 -3.27 -6.74
CA ILE A 214 -13.77 -4.55 -6.29
C ILE A 214 -13.39 -5.40 -7.51
N GLY A 215 -12.20 -5.99 -7.47
CA GLY A 215 -11.68 -6.85 -8.53
C GLY A 215 -11.01 -6.11 -9.69
N GLN A 216 -10.94 -4.77 -9.64
CA GLN A 216 -10.17 -4.01 -10.62
C GLN A 216 -8.67 -4.35 -10.54
N ARG A 217 -7.97 -4.24 -11.69
CA ARG A 217 -6.50 -4.39 -11.72
C ARG A 217 -5.88 -3.37 -10.76
N LEU A 218 -4.81 -3.77 -10.05
CA LEU A 218 -4.20 -2.92 -9.03
C LEU A 218 -3.70 -1.57 -9.57
N SER A 219 -3.23 -1.50 -10.83
CA SER A 219 -2.85 -0.24 -11.49
C SER A 219 -4.04 0.71 -11.69
N ILE A 220 -5.20 0.16 -12.08
CA ILE A 220 -6.46 0.89 -12.22
C ILE A 220 -6.98 1.31 -10.85
N ALA A 221 -6.95 0.42 -9.85
CA ALA A 221 -7.32 0.76 -8.48
C ALA A 221 -6.47 1.91 -7.93
N ALA A 222 -5.16 1.91 -8.18
CA ALA A 222 -4.27 3.01 -7.82
C ALA A 222 -4.65 4.32 -8.54
N ALA A 223 -5.02 4.26 -9.81
CA ALA A 223 -5.53 5.40 -10.56
C ALA A 223 -6.84 5.94 -9.96
N CYS A 224 -7.82 5.08 -9.65
CA CYS A 224 -9.07 5.46 -9.00
C CYS A 224 -8.83 6.09 -7.62
N ILE A 225 -7.97 5.49 -6.78
CA ILE A 225 -7.62 6.02 -5.46
C ILE A 225 -6.96 7.41 -5.60
N LYS A 226 -6.09 7.60 -6.60
CA LYS A 226 -5.47 8.91 -6.87
C LYS A 226 -6.48 10.00 -7.23
N HIS A 227 -7.62 9.63 -7.79
CA HIS A 227 -8.72 10.55 -8.09
C HIS A 227 -9.65 10.79 -6.89
N ALA A 228 -9.57 9.99 -5.83
CA ALA A 228 -10.37 10.18 -4.63
C ALA A 228 -9.83 11.34 -3.77
N ASN A 229 -10.71 11.96 -2.99
CA ASN A 229 -10.36 13.04 -2.07
C ASN A 229 -9.86 12.50 -0.73
N LEU A 230 -10.41 11.36 -0.31
CA LEU A 230 -10.10 10.69 0.94
C LEU A 230 -10.07 9.18 0.73
N TYR A 231 -9.11 8.51 1.35
CA TYR A 231 -9.07 7.06 1.50
C TYR A 231 -9.14 6.70 2.98
N VAL A 232 -10.01 5.74 3.32
CA VAL A 232 -10.05 5.10 4.64
C VAL A 232 -10.01 3.59 4.47
N GLY A 233 -9.15 2.90 5.21
CA GLY A 233 -9.09 1.45 5.14
C GLY A 233 -8.20 0.82 6.19
N ASN A 234 -8.28 -0.50 6.29
CA ASN A 234 -7.44 -1.28 7.19
C ASN A 234 -5.95 -1.22 6.81
N ASP A 235 -5.08 -1.62 7.73
CA ASP A 235 -3.67 -1.97 7.47
C ASP A 235 -3.55 -3.04 6.36
N SER A 236 -3.43 -2.57 5.12
CA SER A 236 -3.55 -3.35 3.90
C SER A 236 -2.67 -2.75 2.79
N GLY A 237 -2.48 -3.52 1.71
CA GLY A 237 -1.76 -3.02 0.54
C GLY A 237 -2.38 -1.77 -0.08
N LEU A 238 -3.72 -1.67 -0.09
CA LEU A 238 -4.43 -0.52 -0.67
C LEU A 238 -4.24 0.77 0.13
N MET A 239 -4.07 0.69 1.45
CA MET A 239 -3.70 1.84 2.28
C MET A 239 -2.35 2.43 1.86
N HIS A 240 -1.35 1.57 1.60
CA HIS A 240 -0.05 2.03 1.11
C HIS A 240 -0.13 2.60 -0.32
N VAL A 241 -0.96 2.00 -1.17
CA VAL A 241 -1.24 2.55 -2.51
C VAL A 241 -1.86 3.94 -2.40
N ALA A 242 -2.82 4.16 -1.50
CA ALA A 242 -3.43 5.46 -1.29
C ALA A 242 -2.43 6.52 -0.81
N ALA A 243 -1.59 6.16 0.16
CA ALA A 243 -0.53 7.02 0.65
C ALA A 243 0.46 7.41 -0.47
N ALA A 244 0.92 6.42 -1.25
CA ALA A 244 1.86 6.64 -2.36
C ALA A 244 1.23 7.37 -3.56
N ALA A 245 -0.09 7.32 -3.72
CA ALA A 245 -0.83 8.09 -4.71
C ALA A 245 -0.94 9.59 -4.34
N GLY A 246 -0.71 9.93 -3.07
CA GLY A 246 -0.83 11.28 -2.51
C GLY A 246 -2.22 11.64 -2.00
N THR A 247 -3.14 10.67 -2.00
CA THR A 247 -4.52 10.80 -1.50
C THR A 247 -4.50 11.02 0.01
N LEU A 248 -5.41 11.86 0.54
CA LEU A 248 -5.60 12.00 1.99
C LEU A 248 -5.96 10.63 2.55
N THR A 249 -5.13 10.06 3.43
CA THR A 249 -5.18 8.63 3.78
C THR A 249 -5.24 8.46 5.29
N LEU A 250 -6.30 7.82 5.77
CA LEU A 250 -6.39 7.34 7.16
C LEU A 250 -6.33 5.80 7.18
N GLY A 251 -5.28 5.27 7.81
CA GLY A 251 -5.12 3.85 8.06
C GLY A 251 -5.68 3.42 9.41
N LEU A 252 -6.47 2.34 9.44
CA LEU A 252 -7.02 1.77 10.66
C LEU A 252 -6.18 0.58 11.13
N PHE A 253 -5.78 0.58 12.41
CA PHE A 253 -4.88 -0.42 12.99
C PHE A 253 -5.47 -1.08 14.24
N GLY A 254 -5.09 -2.34 14.46
CA GLY A 254 -5.40 -3.10 15.68
C GLY A 254 -4.25 -4.05 16.01
N PRO A 255 -4.27 -5.30 15.54
CA PRO A 255 -3.24 -6.31 15.81
C PRO A 255 -2.00 -6.17 14.91
N SER A 256 -1.67 -4.95 14.48
CA SER A 256 -0.46 -4.66 13.71
C SER A 256 0.18 -3.35 14.13
N SER A 257 1.49 -3.25 13.91
CA SER A 257 2.28 -2.06 14.28
C SER A 257 2.14 -0.94 13.25
N GLU A 258 1.48 0.13 13.65
CA GLU A 258 1.40 1.38 12.90
C GLU A 258 2.75 2.12 12.79
N VAL A 259 3.67 1.90 13.74
CA VAL A 259 5.04 2.41 13.67
C VAL A 259 5.78 1.78 12.49
N ARG A 260 5.52 0.50 12.22
CA ARG A 260 6.20 -0.26 11.17
C ARG A 260 5.59 -0.04 9.79
N TYR A 261 4.26 -0.05 9.71
CA TYR A 261 3.49 -0.09 8.46
C TYR A 261 2.48 1.06 8.33
N GLY A 262 2.65 2.16 9.05
CA GLY A 262 1.84 3.35 8.84
C GLY A 262 1.86 3.82 7.37
N PRO A 263 0.80 4.45 6.86
CA PRO A 263 0.82 5.09 5.56
C PRO A 263 1.89 6.19 5.54
N TRP A 264 2.82 6.09 4.59
CA TRP A 264 3.94 7.01 4.47
C TRP A 264 3.59 8.20 3.58
N GLY A 265 3.58 9.40 4.15
CA GLY A 265 3.35 10.63 3.40
C GLY A 265 2.86 11.79 4.28
N ARG A 266 2.88 12.99 3.71
CA ARG A 266 2.40 14.20 4.41
C ARG A 266 0.90 14.19 4.68
N HIS A 267 0.11 13.63 3.77
CA HIS A 267 -1.36 13.55 3.84
C HIS A 267 -1.84 12.26 4.50
N CYS A 268 -1.08 11.74 5.45
CA CYS A 268 -1.33 10.42 6.02
C CYS A 268 -1.43 10.48 7.55
N ALA A 269 -2.39 9.74 8.10
CA ALA A 269 -2.50 9.47 9.53
C ALA A 269 -2.90 8.02 9.77
N THR A 270 -2.73 7.60 11.02
CA THR A 270 -3.20 6.33 11.53
C THR A 270 -4.11 6.56 12.71
N VAL A 271 -5.11 5.69 12.87
CA VAL A 271 -5.88 5.56 14.09
C VAL A 271 -5.91 4.09 14.47
N ARG A 272 -5.83 3.81 15.76
CA ARG A 272 -5.74 2.44 16.28
C ARG A 272 -6.74 2.18 17.38
N THR A 273 -7.04 0.90 17.59
CA THR A 273 -7.75 0.40 18.77
C THR A 273 -7.15 0.96 20.08
N PRO A 274 -7.95 1.17 21.13
CA PRO A 274 -7.43 1.55 22.45
C PRO A 274 -6.30 0.65 22.93
N LYS A 275 -6.44 -0.67 22.75
CA LYS A 275 -5.40 -1.65 23.10
C LYS A 275 -4.20 -1.59 22.17
N GLY A 276 -2.99 -1.62 22.73
CA GLY A 276 -1.70 -1.62 22.04
C GLY A 276 -1.51 -2.80 21.08
N PHE A 277 -0.65 -2.68 20.05
CA PHE A 277 -0.31 -3.81 19.17
C PHE A 277 0.22 -4.99 20.00
N LYS A 278 1.19 -4.72 20.88
CA LYS A 278 1.77 -5.71 21.79
C LYS A 278 0.74 -6.28 22.76
N GLU A 279 -0.19 -5.45 23.23
CA GLU A 279 -1.25 -5.90 24.15
C GLU A 279 -2.20 -6.88 23.47
N ILE A 280 -2.57 -6.64 22.21
CA ILE A 280 -3.46 -7.54 21.45
C ILE A 280 -2.76 -8.87 21.13
N VAL A 281 -1.52 -8.83 20.63
CA VAL A 281 -0.83 -10.05 20.17
C VAL A 281 -0.21 -10.89 21.29
N LEU A 282 -0.08 -10.32 22.49
CA LEU A 282 0.40 -11.03 23.68
C LEU A 282 -0.75 -11.40 24.64
N ALA A 283 -2.01 -11.15 24.27
CA ALA A 283 -3.16 -11.51 25.09
C ALA A 283 -3.37 -13.03 25.14
N ASP A 284 -3.80 -13.52 26.29
CA ASP A 284 -4.22 -14.91 26.45
C ASP A 284 -5.40 -15.24 25.51
N GLY A 285 -5.28 -16.33 24.76
CA GLY A 285 -6.29 -16.74 23.78
C GLY A 285 -6.18 -16.05 22.41
N PHE A 286 -5.11 -15.29 22.15
CA PHE A 286 -4.82 -14.74 20.82
C PHE A 286 -4.68 -15.87 19.78
N ASP A 287 -5.57 -15.88 18.79
CA ASP A 287 -5.53 -16.80 17.67
C ASP A 287 -5.35 -16.03 16.35
N HIS A 288 -4.14 -16.07 15.80
CA HIS A 288 -3.79 -15.49 14.52
C HIS A 288 -4.44 -16.20 13.31
N THR A 289 -5.04 -17.37 13.52
CA THR A 289 -5.77 -18.11 12.48
C THR A 289 -7.26 -17.79 12.46
N SER A 290 -7.77 -17.12 13.50
CA SER A 290 -9.14 -16.64 13.56
C SER A 290 -9.42 -15.58 12.49
N HIS A 291 -10.62 -15.64 11.93
CA HIS A 291 -11.17 -14.63 11.02
C HIS A 291 -11.99 -13.55 11.73
N GLN A 292 -12.13 -13.62 13.06
CA GLN A 292 -12.82 -12.59 13.84
C GLN A 292 -12.03 -11.29 13.88
N SER A 293 -12.74 -10.17 13.92
CA SER A 293 -12.12 -8.84 14.04
C SER A 293 -11.49 -8.66 15.41
N LEU A 294 -10.28 -8.12 15.45
CA LEU A 294 -9.63 -7.66 16.69
C LEU A 294 -9.70 -6.12 16.82
N MET A 295 -10.64 -5.51 16.10
CA MET A 295 -10.80 -4.05 16.02
C MET A 295 -12.19 -3.59 16.48
N GLU A 296 -12.92 -4.45 17.21
CA GLU A 296 -14.26 -4.17 17.72
C GLU A 296 -14.30 -3.09 18.83
N ASP A 297 -13.17 -2.66 19.36
CA ASP A 297 -13.08 -1.58 20.36
C ASP A 297 -12.72 -0.23 19.74
N LEU A 298 -12.38 -0.18 18.45
CA LEU A 298 -12.17 1.07 17.72
C LEU A 298 -13.54 1.71 17.37
N SER A 299 -13.90 2.80 18.04
CA SER A 299 -15.18 3.49 17.84
C SER A 299 -15.21 4.36 16.58
N ILE A 300 -16.40 4.56 16.01
CA ILE A 300 -16.63 5.44 14.86
C ILE A 300 -16.20 6.87 15.19
N ASP A 301 -16.57 7.39 16.37
CA ASP A 301 -16.20 8.75 16.80
C ASP A 301 -14.69 8.97 16.87
N THR A 302 -13.94 7.95 17.32
CA THR A 302 -12.46 8.01 17.35
C THR A 302 -11.90 8.12 15.95
N VAL A 303 -12.44 7.35 15.00
CA VAL A 303 -12.03 7.40 13.59
C VAL A 303 -12.42 8.73 12.96
N TYR A 304 -13.64 9.22 13.20
CA TYR A 304 -14.13 10.50 12.67
C TYR A 304 -13.28 11.67 13.18
N THR A 305 -13.00 11.71 14.49
CA THR A 305 -12.09 12.72 15.09
C THR A 305 -10.70 12.67 14.47
N ALA A 306 -10.18 11.48 14.14
CA ALA A 306 -8.89 11.34 13.48
C ALA A 306 -8.90 11.90 12.05
N LEU A 307 -10.02 11.77 11.32
CA LEU A 307 -10.20 12.39 10.00
C LEU A 307 -10.17 13.92 10.08
N GLU A 308 -10.88 14.51 11.04
CA GLU A 308 -10.91 15.96 11.22
C GLU A 308 -9.50 16.52 11.52
N LYS A 309 -8.75 15.85 12.40
CA LYS A 309 -7.36 16.20 12.71
C LYS A 309 -6.45 16.08 11.48
N LEU A 310 -6.59 15.01 10.70
CA LEU A 310 -5.83 14.79 9.48
C LEU A 310 -6.06 15.92 8.46
N ASN A 311 -7.32 16.33 8.25
CA ASN A 311 -7.67 17.40 7.33
C ASN A 311 -7.16 18.76 7.78
N SER A 312 -7.28 19.05 9.08
CA SER A 312 -6.76 20.30 9.67
C SER A 312 -5.25 20.42 9.43
N LYS A 313 -4.51 19.32 9.59
CA LYS A 313 -3.09 19.25 9.28
C LYS A 313 -2.79 19.42 7.79
N ALA A 314 -3.60 18.83 6.91
CA ALA A 314 -3.42 18.95 5.46
C ALA A 314 -3.63 20.40 4.98
N ASN A 315 -4.60 21.13 5.54
CA ASN A 315 -4.90 22.51 5.16
C ASN A 315 -3.89 23.52 5.75
N ASN A 316 -3.40 23.28 6.97
CA ASN A 316 -2.44 24.18 7.63
C ASN A 316 -0.99 24.01 7.14
N GLY A 317 -0.68 22.92 6.43
CA GLY A 317 0.67 22.61 5.93
C GLY A 317 1.05 23.28 4.60
N GLY A 318 0.25 24.22 4.09
CA GLY A 318 0.40 24.85 2.77
C GLY A 318 1.51 25.90 2.62
N GLU A 319 2.13 26.37 3.71
CA GLU A 319 3.10 27.50 3.68
C GLU A 319 4.52 27.17 4.18
N GLY A 320 4.89 25.90 4.32
CA GLY A 320 6.24 25.50 4.76
C GLY A 320 6.95 24.58 3.77
N GLU A 321 8.25 24.80 3.56
CA GLU A 321 9.19 23.89 2.86
C GLU A 321 9.03 22.41 3.30
N PRO A 322 9.38 21.45 2.44
CA PRO A 322 9.00 20.05 2.61
C PRO A 322 9.63 19.44 3.86
N SER A 323 8.88 19.36 4.96
CA SER A 323 9.22 18.47 6.07
C SER A 323 8.77 17.05 5.73
N GLU A 324 9.67 16.33 5.08
CA GLU A 324 9.69 14.87 5.03
C GLU A 324 9.82 14.36 6.47
N ARG A 325 8.70 14.20 7.19
CA ARG A 325 8.67 13.96 8.66
C ARG A 325 9.93 13.27 9.24
N PRO A 326 10.71 13.96 10.09
CA PRO A 326 11.54 13.31 11.09
C PRO A 326 11.01 13.66 12.50
N ALA A 327 10.58 12.62 13.21
CA ALA A 327 10.81 12.37 14.64
C ALA A 327 10.23 10.98 14.94
#